data_AF-A0A7M5UYA9-F1
#
_entry.id   AF-A0A7M5UYA9-F1
#
_cell.length_a   1.000
_cell.length_b   1.000
_cell.length_c   1.000
_cell.angle_alpha   90.00
_cell.angle_beta   90.00
_cell.angle_gamma   90.00
#
_symmetry.space_group_name_H-M   'P 1'
#
loop_
_entity.id
_entity.type
_entity.pdbx_description
1 polymer ?
#
loop_
_entity_poly.entity_id
_entity_poly.type
_entity_poly.pdbx_seq_one_letter_code
_entity_poly.pdbx_strand_id
1 'polypeptide(L)'
;MTFLRRISLLLLLFGGFLLNADADVDVDRIRNTLSRVLQDPSIPPNIARYIAMLHDGIDFLKCLPIYKKSSRCYISKVCKTPKLNVKGVLVPFQTEICKRPYKIVIHLQSFKTPWYATPKLRPITINFRDDHRNGMFKIHSDTTIKAHVRYLRFFNTGKVRFLINGKIRYDCTKPRGPYNWFQRGQLSEQAPRGQYNRIWYKLLVRFELKTKAHKHWWKFSYKCAKNGCKDLVKKSGTLGGHAVAGPQSCKNDVLKYRNYLLENQRRRCPGCVEP
;
A
#
# COMPACT_ATOMS: atom_id res chain seq x y z
N MET A 1 -23.68 22.51 41.79
CA MET A 1 -22.87 21.27 41.67
C MET A 1 -23.15 20.44 40.40
N THR A 2 -23.77 20.99 39.35
CA THR A 2 -24.18 20.24 38.14
C THR A 2 -23.39 20.57 36.87
N PHE A 3 -22.58 21.64 36.89
CA PHE A 3 -21.85 22.11 35.69
C PHE A 3 -20.53 21.36 35.43
N LEU A 4 -19.81 20.97 36.49
CA LEU A 4 -18.54 20.24 36.40
C LEU A 4 -18.68 18.81 35.84
N ARG A 5 -19.82 18.15 36.02
CA ARG A 5 -20.07 16.80 35.48
C ARG A 5 -20.23 16.77 33.95
N ARG A 6 -20.67 17.87 33.32
CA ARG A 6 -20.90 17.91 31.86
C ARG A 6 -19.61 18.13 31.06
N ILE A 7 -18.62 18.81 31.63
CA ILE A 7 -17.31 19.04 30.97
C ILE A 7 -16.47 17.75 30.95
N SER A 8 -16.58 16.91 31.98
CA SER A 8 -15.85 15.64 32.08
C SER A 8 -16.29 14.60 31.01
N LEU A 9 -17.57 14.61 30.62
CA LEU A 9 -18.08 13.72 29.57
C LEU A 9 -17.62 14.15 28.16
N LEU A 10 -17.44 15.45 27.92
CA LEU A 10 -16.93 15.98 26.65
C LEU A 10 -15.43 15.71 26.45
N LEU A 11 -14.63 15.71 27.52
CA LEU A 11 -13.21 15.32 27.48
C LEU A 11 -13.02 13.81 27.24
N LEU A 12 -13.92 12.96 27.71
CA LEU A 12 -13.93 11.53 27.38
C LEU A 12 -14.37 11.26 25.92
N LEU A 13 -15.27 12.09 25.37
CA LEU A 13 -15.67 11.98 23.96
C LEU A 13 -14.63 12.57 22.99
N PHE A 14 -13.87 13.58 23.39
CA PHE A 14 -12.75 14.13 22.58
C PHE A 14 -11.41 13.41 22.80
N GLY A 15 -11.21 12.72 23.93
CA GLY A 15 -10.02 11.89 24.18
C GLY A 15 -9.95 10.64 23.31
N GLY A 16 -11.06 10.21 22.70
CA GLY A 16 -11.13 9.04 21.82
C GLY A 16 -10.57 9.25 20.40
N PHE A 17 -10.29 10.48 19.98
CA PHE A 17 -9.84 10.79 18.61
C PHE A 17 -8.32 10.91 18.43
N LEU A 18 -7.53 10.83 19.51
CA LEU A 18 -6.07 11.03 19.47
C LEU A 18 -5.22 9.76 19.59
N LEU A 19 -5.82 8.58 19.47
CA LEU A 19 -5.07 7.31 19.42
C LEU A 19 -5.39 6.52 18.15
N ASN A 20 -5.09 7.10 16.99
CA ASN A 20 -4.46 6.30 15.94
C ASN A 20 -3.03 6.00 16.39
N ALA A 21 -2.89 5.29 17.52
CA ALA A 21 -1.66 4.58 17.80
C ALA A 21 -1.49 3.65 16.61
N ASP A 22 -0.48 3.92 15.78
CA ASP A 22 -0.07 3.01 14.73
C ASP A 22 0.22 1.70 15.44
N ALA A 23 -0.75 0.78 15.42
CA ALA A 23 -0.58 -0.54 15.96
C ALA A 23 0.57 -1.15 15.18
N ASP A 24 1.72 -1.19 15.84
CA ASP A 24 2.94 -1.66 15.22
C ASP A 24 2.71 -3.09 14.75
N VAL A 25 2.99 -3.31 13.47
CA VAL A 25 2.72 -4.60 12.85
C VAL A 25 3.88 -5.53 13.17
N ASP A 26 3.64 -6.43 14.12
CA ASP A 26 4.58 -7.46 14.53
C ASP A 26 4.90 -8.43 13.38
N VAL A 27 6.06 -8.20 12.75
CA VAL A 27 6.54 -8.98 11.60
C VAL A 27 6.85 -10.42 11.99
N ASP A 28 7.32 -10.68 13.22
CA ASP A 28 7.68 -12.00 13.68
C ASP A 28 6.45 -12.86 13.95
N ARG A 29 5.41 -12.27 14.56
CA ARG A 29 4.10 -12.92 14.69
C ARG A 29 3.50 -13.26 13.33
N ILE A 30 3.63 -12.37 12.34
CA ILE A 30 3.19 -12.64 10.97
C ILE A 30 3.98 -13.79 10.36
N ARG A 31 5.31 -13.79 10.50
CA ARG A 31 6.17 -14.86 10.01
C ARG A 31 5.76 -16.20 10.62
N ASN A 32 5.62 -16.28 11.93
CA ASN A 32 5.20 -17.50 12.64
C ASN A 32 3.81 -17.98 12.23
N THR A 33 2.89 -17.05 11.95
CA THR A 33 1.55 -17.38 11.44
C THR A 33 1.62 -17.95 10.03
N LEU A 34 2.39 -17.31 9.15
CA LEU A 34 2.59 -17.80 7.79
C LEU A 34 3.30 -19.15 7.77
N SER A 35 4.29 -19.37 8.63
CA SER A 35 5.05 -20.63 8.68
C SER A 35 4.15 -21.81 9.01
N ARG A 36 3.19 -21.61 9.93
CA ARG A 36 2.17 -22.61 10.26
C ARG A 36 1.19 -22.84 9.11
N VAL A 37 0.63 -21.77 8.55
CA VAL A 37 -0.38 -21.85 7.49
C VAL A 37 0.19 -22.47 6.21
N LEU A 38 1.38 -22.03 5.81
CA LEU A 38 2.04 -22.50 4.60
C LEU A 38 2.84 -23.77 4.82
N GLN A 39 2.95 -24.28 6.06
CA GLN A 39 3.81 -25.43 6.40
C GLN A 39 5.22 -25.24 5.84
N ASP A 40 5.82 -24.09 6.13
CA ASP A 40 7.17 -23.74 5.70
C ASP A 40 7.88 -22.97 6.82
N PRO A 41 8.83 -23.59 7.55
CA PRO A 41 9.57 -22.88 8.60
C PRO A 41 10.55 -21.85 8.03
N SER A 42 10.89 -21.94 6.74
CA SER A 42 11.94 -21.16 6.08
C SER A 42 11.43 -19.90 5.37
N ILE A 43 10.29 -19.34 5.80
CA ILE A 43 9.73 -18.13 5.19
C ILE A 43 10.76 -16.99 5.29
N PRO A 44 11.17 -16.39 4.15
CA PRO A 44 12.10 -15.28 4.16
C PRO A 44 11.51 -14.08 4.93
N PRO A 45 12.29 -13.39 5.77
CA PRO A 45 11.82 -12.22 6.53
C PRO A 45 11.14 -11.15 5.67
N ASN A 46 11.61 -11.01 4.43
CA ASN A 46 11.07 -10.06 3.47
C ASN A 46 9.62 -10.37 3.08
N ILE A 47 9.25 -11.65 2.98
CA ILE A 47 7.87 -12.07 2.71
C ILE A 47 6.97 -11.67 3.88
N ALA A 48 7.41 -11.87 5.12
CA ALA A 48 6.67 -11.45 6.31
C ALA A 48 6.45 -9.92 6.33
N ARG A 49 7.48 -9.12 5.99
CA ARG A 49 7.36 -7.65 5.87
C ARG A 49 6.36 -7.22 4.79
N TYR A 50 6.31 -7.93 3.67
CA TYR A 50 5.31 -7.66 2.64
C TYR A 50 3.90 -7.97 3.10
N ILE A 51 3.71 -9.11 3.76
CA ILE A 51 2.42 -9.47 4.34
C ILE A 51 2.02 -8.47 5.44
N ALA A 52 2.97 -7.97 6.22
CA ALA A 52 2.75 -6.91 7.20
C ALA A 52 2.23 -5.62 6.54
N MET A 53 2.89 -5.15 5.48
CA MET A 53 2.43 -4.01 4.68
C MET A 53 1.01 -4.23 4.11
N LEU A 54 0.75 -5.41 3.55
CA LEU A 54 -0.57 -5.74 3.00
C LEU A 54 -1.62 -5.89 4.11
N HIS A 55 -1.26 -6.40 5.27
CA HIS A 55 -2.17 -6.49 6.41
C HIS A 55 -2.59 -5.10 6.89
N ASP A 56 -1.61 -4.22 7.05
CA ASP A 56 -1.89 -2.85 7.47
C ASP A 56 -2.75 -2.08 6.44
N GLY A 57 -2.53 -2.33 5.15
CA GLY A 57 -3.23 -1.66 4.06
C GLY A 57 -4.60 -2.22 3.71
N ILE A 58 -4.78 -3.54 3.70
CA ILE A 58 -5.99 -4.22 3.22
C ILE A 58 -6.50 -5.32 4.16
N ASP A 59 -6.03 -5.39 5.41
CA ASP A 59 -6.38 -6.43 6.38
C ASP A 59 -6.08 -7.87 5.89
N PHE A 60 -5.01 -8.04 5.09
CA PHE A 60 -4.63 -9.29 4.43
C PHE A 60 -4.67 -10.54 5.33
N LEU A 61 -4.23 -10.47 6.59
CA LEU A 61 -4.24 -11.62 7.50
C LEU A 61 -5.64 -12.21 7.77
N LYS A 62 -6.71 -11.42 7.61
CA LYS A 62 -8.09 -11.94 7.71
C LYS A 62 -8.44 -12.89 6.56
N CYS A 63 -7.66 -12.84 5.48
CA CYS A 63 -7.87 -13.58 4.24
C CYS A 63 -6.70 -14.54 3.95
N LEU A 64 -6.06 -15.12 4.98
CA LEU A 64 -4.91 -16.02 4.78
C LEU A 64 -5.27 -17.26 3.95
N PRO A 65 -4.35 -17.73 3.10
CA PRO A 65 -4.57 -18.91 2.28
C PRO A 65 -4.38 -20.19 3.08
N ILE A 66 -5.47 -20.75 3.60
CA ILE A 66 -5.46 -21.95 4.45
C ILE A 66 -5.68 -23.26 3.67
N TYR A 67 -6.20 -23.21 2.43
CA TYR A 67 -6.49 -24.39 1.63
C TYR A 67 -5.33 -24.70 0.70
N LYS A 68 -4.81 -25.93 0.75
CA LYS A 68 -3.79 -26.38 -0.18
C LYS A 68 -4.41 -26.56 -1.58
N LYS A 69 -3.94 -25.79 -2.55
CA LYS A 69 -4.36 -25.87 -3.97
C LYS A 69 -3.44 -26.78 -4.78
N SER A 70 -2.15 -26.78 -4.45
CA SER A 70 -1.15 -27.68 -5.03
C SER A 70 -0.05 -27.94 -4.00
N SER A 71 0.95 -28.76 -4.34
CA SER A 71 2.11 -29.01 -3.45
C SER A 71 2.83 -27.73 -3.00
N ARG A 72 2.76 -26.66 -3.80
CA ARG A 72 3.47 -25.40 -3.54
C ARG A 72 2.55 -24.20 -3.29
N CYS A 73 1.26 -24.28 -3.61
CA CYS A 73 0.35 -23.14 -3.55
C CYS A 73 -0.81 -23.38 -2.59
N TYR A 74 -1.13 -22.34 -1.82
CA TYR A 74 -2.24 -22.30 -0.88
C TYR A 74 -3.17 -21.17 -1.30
N ILE A 75 -4.48 -21.36 -1.19
CA ILE A 75 -5.51 -20.38 -1.54
C ILE A 75 -6.45 -20.14 -0.36
N SER A 76 -7.00 -18.95 -0.26
CA SER A 76 -8.01 -18.59 0.74
C SER A 76 -9.43 -18.91 0.26
N LYS A 77 -10.37 -18.97 1.21
CA LYS A 77 -11.78 -18.76 0.90
C LYS A 77 -11.99 -17.36 0.32
N VAL A 78 -13.11 -17.14 -0.36
CA VAL A 78 -13.51 -15.80 -0.79
C VAL A 78 -13.65 -14.91 0.44
N CYS A 79 -12.91 -13.81 0.43
CA CYS A 79 -12.81 -12.86 1.53
C CYS A 79 -13.32 -11.49 1.08
N LYS A 80 -13.72 -10.67 2.06
CA LYS A 80 -14.10 -9.27 1.87
C LYS A 80 -13.48 -8.47 3.00
N THR A 81 -12.91 -7.31 2.67
CA THR A 81 -12.25 -6.44 3.66
C THR A 81 -12.83 -5.03 3.58
N PRO A 82 -13.13 -4.37 4.71
CA PRO A 82 -13.66 -2.99 4.69
C PRO A 82 -12.77 -1.99 3.94
N LYS A 83 -11.44 -2.23 3.95
CA LYS A 83 -10.44 -1.39 3.28
C LYS A 83 -10.46 -1.50 1.74
N LEU A 84 -11.09 -2.54 1.18
CA LEU A 84 -11.29 -2.70 -0.27
C LEU A 84 -12.75 -2.48 -0.62
N ASN A 85 -13.18 -1.21 -0.53
CA ASN A 85 -14.56 -0.80 -0.72
C ASN A 85 -14.70 0.21 -1.87
N VAL A 86 -15.53 -0.14 -2.85
CA VAL A 86 -15.94 0.74 -3.94
C VAL A 86 -17.38 1.22 -3.68
N LYS A 87 -17.51 2.42 -3.10
CA LYS A 87 -18.82 3.09 -2.86
C LYS A 87 -19.83 2.22 -2.10
N GLY A 88 -19.44 1.69 -0.95
CA GLY A 88 -20.26 0.80 -0.12
C GLY A 88 -20.16 -0.68 -0.50
N VAL A 89 -19.69 -1.01 -1.71
CA VAL A 89 -19.55 -2.40 -2.14
C VAL A 89 -18.17 -2.93 -1.81
N LEU A 90 -18.12 -3.91 -0.92
CA LEU A 90 -16.89 -4.64 -0.61
C LEU A 90 -16.46 -5.51 -1.80
N VAL A 91 -15.22 -5.34 -2.23
CA VAL A 91 -14.63 -6.11 -3.33
C VAL A 91 -14.29 -7.51 -2.82
N PRO A 92 -14.94 -8.58 -3.35
CA PRO A 92 -14.61 -9.95 -2.98
C PRO A 92 -13.32 -10.40 -3.67
N PHE A 93 -12.45 -11.11 -2.94
CA PHE A 93 -11.21 -11.65 -3.49
C PHE A 93 -10.78 -12.93 -2.77
N GLN A 94 -9.95 -13.73 -3.43
CA GLN A 94 -9.17 -14.80 -2.80
C GLN A 94 -7.70 -14.44 -2.85
N THR A 95 -6.96 -14.79 -1.81
CA THR A 95 -5.50 -14.69 -1.82
C THR A 95 -4.93 -16.07 -2.11
N GLU A 96 -3.88 -16.14 -2.91
CA GLU A 96 -3.10 -17.35 -3.13
C GLU A 96 -1.63 -17.03 -2.87
N ILE A 97 -0.96 -17.88 -2.10
CA ILE A 97 0.47 -17.81 -1.87
C ILE A 97 1.10 -19.09 -2.40
N CYS A 98 2.02 -18.94 -3.34
CA CYS A 98 2.87 -20.04 -3.80
C CYS A 98 4.26 -19.92 -3.20
N LYS A 99 4.84 -21.06 -2.82
CA LYS A 99 6.22 -21.21 -2.34
C LYS A 99 7.13 -21.60 -3.51
N ARG A 100 8.41 -21.19 -3.43
CA ARG A 100 9.50 -21.64 -4.33
C ARG A 100 9.18 -21.48 -5.85
N PRO A 101 9.19 -20.25 -6.40
CA PRO A 101 9.45 -18.96 -5.75
C PRO A 101 8.21 -18.42 -5.01
N TYR A 102 8.45 -17.56 -4.01
CA TYR A 102 7.38 -16.89 -3.30
C TYR A 102 6.65 -15.90 -4.22
N LYS A 103 5.33 -16.00 -4.32
CA LYS A 103 4.46 -15.03 -4.98
C LYS A 103 3.11 -14.95 -4.28
N ILE A 104 2.50 -13.76 -4.29
CA ILE A 104 1.11 -13.56 -3.84
C ILE A 104 0.28 -13.30 -5.08
N VAL A 105 -0.84 -14.01 -5.23
CA VAL A 105 -1.84 -13.76 -6.26
C VAL A 105 -3.14 -13.36 -5.59
N ILE A 106 -3.71 -12.23 -5.98
CA ILE A 106 -5.02 -11.77 -5.52
C ILE A 106 -6.02 -12.02 -6.65
N HIS A 107 -6.88 -13.02 -6.47
CA HIS A 107 -7.96 -13.35 -7.38
C HIS A 107 -9.18 -12.52 -7.04
N LEU A 108 -9.33 -11.40 -7.72
CA LEU A 108 -10.53 -10.57 -7.60
C LEU A 108 -11.73 -11.35 -8.17
N GLN A 109 -12.76 -11.56 -7.35
CA GLN A 109 -13.96 -12.26 -7.78
C GLN A 109 -14.91 -11.29 -8.50
N SER A 110 -15.81 -11.83 -9.31
CA SER A 110 -16.87 -11.03 -9.94
C SER A 110 -17.71 -10.33 -8.86
N PHE A 111 -17.90 -9.03 -9.01
CA PHE A 111 -18.82 -8.27 -8.17
C PHE A 111 -19.58 -7.25 -9.01
N LYS A 112 -20.78 -6.88 -8.55
CA LYS A 112 -21.55 -5.81 -9.17
C LYS A 112 -21.08 -4.49 -8.58
N THR A 113 -20.53 -3.61 -9.41
CA THR A 113 -20.32 -2.22 -8.98
C THR A 113 -21.69 -1.53 -8.85
N PRO A 114 -21.78 -0.40 -8.13
CA PRO A 114 -23.04 0.36 -8.01
C PRO A 114 -23.62 0.84 -9.35
N TRP A 115 -22.89 0.71 -10.45
CA TRP A 115 -23.30 1.10 -11.80
C TRP A 115 -23.53 -0.13 -12.70
N TYR A 116 -23.73 -1.30 -12.08
CA TYR A 116 -23.97 -2.60 -12.70
C TYR A 116 -22.93 -3.03 -13.72
N ALA A 117 -21.68 -2.55 -13.59
CA ALA A 117 -20.57 -3.13 -14.33
C ALA A 117 -20.17 -4.44 -13.64
N THR A 118 -20.03 -5.52 -14.42
CA THR A 118 -19.48 -6.80 -13.95
C THR A 118 -18.12 -7.00 -14.60
N PRO A 119 -17.04 -6.44 -14.00
CA PRO A 119 -15.71 -6.60 -14.57
C PRO A 119 -15.24 -8.05 -14.41
N LYS A 120 -14.78 -8.69 -15.49
CA LYS A 120 -14.05 -9.97 -15.42
C LYS A 120 -12.61 -9.69 -15.01
N LEU A 121 -12.36 -9.68 -13.70
CA LEU A 121 -11.08 -9.26 -13.16
C LEU A 121 -10.01 -10.35 -13.35
N ARG A 122 -8.90 -10.00 -14.01
CA ARG A 122 -7.73 -10.87 -14.05
C ARG A 122 -7.06 -10.87 -12.67
N PRO A 123 -6.49 -12.01 -12.24
CA PRO A 123 -5.74 -12.07 -11.00
C PRO A 123 -4.60 -11.06 -11.00
N ILE A 124 -4.37 -10.46 -9.84
CA ILE A 124 -3.25 -9.53 -9.61
C ILE A 124 -2.11 -10.37 -9.07
N THR A 125 -1.04 -10.48 -9.84
CA THR A 125 0.16 -11.18 -9.39
C THR A 125 1.14 -10.17 -8.80
N ILE A 126 1.36 -10.28 -7.50
CA ILE A 126 2.37 -9.53 -6.77
C ILE A 126 3.66 -10.33 -6.82
N ASN A 127 4.54 -9.92 -7.73
CA ASN A 127 5.92 -10.40 -7.78
C ASN A 127 6.78 -9.54 -6.86
N PHE A 128 7.55 -10.18 -6.00
CA PHE A 128 8.49 -9.49 -5.13
C PHE A 128 9.74 -9.15 -5.92
N ARG A 129 9.95 -7.86 -6.17
CA ARG A 129 11.19 -7.37 -6.77
C ARG A 129 12.06 -6.77 -5.67
N ASP A 130 13.15 -7.48 -5.35
CA ASP A 130 14.18 -6.99 -4.45
C ASP A 130 15.10 -6.02 -5.19
N ASP A 131 15.10 -4.76 -4.78
CA ASP A 131 16.10 -3.77 -5.12
C ASP A 131 17.16 -3.79 -4.00
N HIS A 132 17.94 -4.88 -3.99
CA HIS A 132 18.88 -5.17 -2.90
C HIS A 132 19.93 -4.08 -2.73
N ARG A 133 20.31 -3.41 -3.82
CA ARG A 133 21.29 -2.31 -3.84
C ARG A 133 20.75 -1.10 -3.09
N ASN A 134 19.47 -0.81 -3.26
CA ASN A 134 18.79 0.29 -2.59
C ASN A 134 18.02 -0.18 -1.35
N GLY A 135 18.32 -1.34 -0.75
CA GLY A 135 17.65 -1.80 0.49
C GLY A 135 16.12 -1.72 0.44
N MET A 136 15.56 -1.98 -0.74
CA MET A 136 14.17 -1.67 -1.05
C MET A 136 13.48 -2.83 -1.74
N PHE A 137 12.18 -2.87 -1.54
CA PHE A 137 11.25 -3.77 -2.15
C PHE A 137 10.24 -2.97 -2.92
N LYS A 138 9.93 -3.38 -4.15
CA LYS A 138 8.90 -2.74 -4.98
C LYS A 138 7.88 -3.76 -5.42
N ILE A 139 6.61 -3.36 -5.39
CA ILE A 139 5.48 -4.09 -5.96
C ILE A 139 4.82 -3.15 -6.94
N HIS A 140 4.59 -3.67 -8.14
CA HIS A 140 3.79 -3.00 -9.15
C HIS A 140 2.91 -4.05 -9.82
N SER A 141 1.61 -3.79 -9.85
CA SER A 141 0.66 -4.55 -10.65
C SER A 141 -0.34 -3.58 -11.23
N ASP A 142 -0.54 -3.64 -12.55
CA ASP A 142 -1.48 -2.80 -13.28
C ASP A 142 -2.32 -3.69 -14.19
N THR A 143 -3.59 -3.84 -13.83
CA THR A 143 -4.53 -4.71 -14.53
C THR A 143 -5.67 -3.87 -15.09
N THR A 144 -5.76 -3.78 -16.41
CA THR A 144 -6.88 -3.11 -17.10
C THR A 144 -7.77 -4.12 -17.82
N ILE A 145 -9.08 -3.99 -17.65
CA ILE A 145 -10.11 -4.90 -18.17
C ILE A 145 -11.21 -4.10 -18.84
N LYS A 146 -11.73 -4.61 -19.95
CA LYS A 146 -12.92 -4.06 -20.60
C LYS A 146 -14.16 -4.45 -19.79
N ALA A 147 -14.99 -3.47 -19.43
CA ALA A 147 -16.23 -3.69 -18.71
C ALA A 147 -17.40 -3.16 -19.54
N HIS A 148 -18.47 -3.96 -19.63
CA HIS A 148 -19.75 -3.51 -20.16
C HIS A 148 -20.48 -2.75 -19.04
N VAL A 149 -20.90 -1.52 -19.32
CA VAL A 149 -21.59 -0.65 -18.36
C VAL A 149 -23.02 -0.47 -18.85
N ARG A 150 -24.00 -0.99 -18.10
CA ARG A 150 -25.40 -1.12 -18.55
C ARG A 150 -26.17 0.20 -18.69
N TYR A 151 -25.72 1.28 -18.02
CA TYR A 151 -26.51 2.51 -17.86
C TYR A 151 -26.19 3.63 -18.88
N LEU A 152 -25.25 3.43 -19.81
CA LEU A 152 -24.86 4.46 -20.79
C LEU A 152 -25.38 4.08 -22.18
N ARG A 153 -26.58 4.58 -22.50
CA ARG A 153 -27.42 4.28 -23.69
C ARG A 153 -26.71 4.34 -25.05
N PHE A 154 -25.53 4.96 -25.15
CA PHE A 154 -24.75 5.10 -26.40
C PHE A 154 -23.27 4.65 -26.32
N PHE A 155 -22.73 4.27 -25.14
CA PHE A 155 -21.29 3.97 -24.96
C PHE A 155 -21.06 2.74 -24.07
N ASN A 156 -21.39 1.57 -24.59
CA ASN A 156 -21.39 0.28 -23.87
C ASN A 156 -20.00 -0.29 -23.50
N THR A 157 -18.92 0.49 -23.58
CA THR A 157 -17.56 0.00 -23.30
C THR A 157 -16.79 0.93 -22.35
N GLY A 158 -16.73 0.53 -21.09
CA GLY A 158 -15.82 1.08 -20.09
C GLY A 158 -14.53 0.27 -19.96
N LYS A 159 -13.53 0.84 -19.32
CA LYS A 159 -12.32 0.14 -18.87
C LYS A 159 -12.23 0.26 -17.35
N VAL A 160 -12.07 -0.86 -16.67
CA VAL A 160 -11.74 -0.91 -15.24
C VAL A 160 -10.25 -1.19 -15.13
N ARG A 161 -9.51 -0.32 -14.45
CA ARG A 161 -8.10 -0.51 -14.14
C ARG A 161 -7.93 -0.64 -12.64
N PHE A 162 -7.20 -1.66 -12.24
CA PHE A 162 -6.81 -1.90 -10.85
C PHE A 162 -5.29 -1.81 -10.76
N LEU A 163 -4.80 -0.88 -9.94
CA LEU A 163 -3.39 -0.57 -9.79
C LEU A 163 -2.97 -0.82 -8.34
N ILE A 164 -1.96 -1.65 -8.14
CA ILE A 164 -1.27 -1.81 -6.85
C ILE A 164 0.16 -1.33 -7.02
N ASN A 165 0.52 -0.30 -6.27
CA ASN A 165 1.89 0.19 -6.14
C ASN A 165 2.30 0.12 -4.68
N GLY A 166 3.27 -0.72 -4.38
CA GLY A 166 3.84 -0.87 -3.05
C GLY A 166 5.34 -0.62 -3.08
N LYS A 167 5.88 -0.02 -2.03
CA LYS A 167 7.32 -0.05 -1.76
C LYS A 167 7.59 -0.18 -0.28
N ILE A 168 8.60 -0.96 0.07
CA ILE A 168 9.11 -1.11 1.44
C ILE A 168 10.59 -0.79 1.41
N ARG A 169 11.05 0.08 2.30
CA ARG A 169 12.46 0.28 2.58
C ARG A 169 12.80 -0.53 3.82
N TYR A 170 13.61 -1.56 3.65
CA TYR A 170 13.93 -2.50 4.72
C TYR A 170 15.32 -2.32 5.32
N ASP A 171 16.18 -1.52 4.68
CA ASP A 171 17.53 -1.24 5.14
C ASP A 171 17.91 0.19 4.78
N CYS A 172 17.99 1.07 5.78
CA CYS A 172 18.31 2.48 5.56
C CYS A 172 19.79 2.73 5.25
N THR A 173 20.68 1.77 5.49
CA THR A 173 22.14 1.90 5.30
C THR A 173 22.58 1.70 3.85
N LYS A 174 21.64 1.36 2.96
CA LYS A 174 21.90 1.09 1.54
C LYS A 174 21.46 2.24 0.63
N PRO A 175 22.14 2.58 -0.47
CA PRO A 175 23.35 1.93 -0.96
C PRO A 175 24.55 2.19 -0.03
N ARG A 176 25.40 1.17 0.07
CA ARG A 176 26.56 1.15 0.99
C ARG A 176 27.64 2.11 0.51
N GLY A 177 28.50 2.54 1.42
CA GLY A 177 29.66 3.38 1.12
C GLY A 177 29.46 4.86 1.45
N PRO A 178 30.53 5.59 1.79
CA PRO A 178 30.44 6.94 2.33
C PRO A 178 29.86 7.96 1.35
N TYR A 179 30.14 7.81 0.05
CA TYR A 179 29.68 8.74 -1.00
C TYR A 179 28.18 8.64 -1.32
N ASN A 180 27.52 7.57 -0.90
CA ASN A 180 26.11 7.31 -1.18
C ASN A 180 25.14 7.99 -0.19
N TRP A 181 25.64 8.87 0.68
CA TRP A 181 24.83 9.57 1.69
C TRP A 181 23.66 10.34 1.07
N PHE A 182 23.84 10.95 -0.10
CA PHE A 182 22.81 11.74 -0.76
C PHE A 182 21.61 10.87 -1.15
N GLN A 183 21.86 9.74 -1.80
CA GLN A 183 20.81 8.81 -2.19
C GLN A 183 20.15 8.15 -0.98
N ARG A 184 20.92 7.81 0.07
CA ARG A 184 20.35 7.30 1.33
C ARG A 184 19.43 8.32 1.99
N GLY A 185 19.85 9.58 2.06
CA GLY A 185 19.04 10.69 2.56
C GLY A 185 17.74 10.84 1.77
N GLN A 186 17.82 10.91 0.43
CA GLN A 186 16.65 11.02 -0.45
C GLN A 186 15.66 9.84 -0.31
N LEU A 187 16.18 8.62 -0.15
CA LEU A 187 15.33 7.43 0.05
C LEU A 187 14.70 7.45 1.43
N SER A 188 15.49 7.67 2.48
CA SER A 188 15.03 7.63 3.87
C SER A 188 14.10 8.78 4.23
N GLU A 189 14.25 9.96 3.64
CA GLU A 189 13.33 11.09 3.84
C GLU A 189 11.88 10.75 3.52
N GLN A 190 11.65 9.76 2.65
CA GLN A 190 10.31 9.31 2.30
C GLN A 190 9.59 8.59 3.43
N ALA A 191 10.28 8.24 4.53
CA ALA A 191 9.69 7.65 5.72
C ALA A 191 8.65 8.60 6.34
N PRO A 192 7.50 8.08 6.82
CA PRO A 192 6.51 8.90 7.49
C PRO A 192 7.02 9.41 8.84
N ARG A 193 6.58 10.63 9.23
CA ARG A 193 6.77 11.22 10.56
C ARG A 193 8.21 11.21 11.07
N GLY A 194 9.20 11.42 10.20
CA GLY A 194 10.60 11.53 10.61
C GLY A 194 11.28 10.22 11.03
N GLN A 195 10.65 9.05 10.80
CA GLN A 195 11.19 7.75 11.19
C GLN A 195 12.23 7.22 10.18
N TYR A 196 13.23 8.03 9.85
CA TYR A 196 14.18 7.84 8.73
C TYR A 196 15.11 6.63 8.86
N ASN A 197 15.31 6.13 10.07
CA ASN A 197 16.13 4.95 10.36
C ASN A 197 15.31 3.67 10.54
N ARG A 198 13.98 3.71 10.35
CA ARG A 198 13.11 2.54 10.50
C ARG A 198 12.74 1.92 9.17
N ILE A 199 12.27 0.67 9.21
CA ILE A 199 11.62 0.05 8.08
C ILE A 199 10.32 0.79 7.82
N TRP A 200 10.10 1.25 6.59
CA TRP A 200 8.89 1.98 6.22
C TRP A 200 8.33 1.48 4.91
N TYR A 201 7.06 1.74 4.67
CA TYR A 201 6.41 1.41 3.41
C TYR A 201 5.47 2.51 2.93
N LYS A 202 5.16 2.45 1.62
CA LYS A 202 4.05 3.16 1.00
C LYS A 202 3.27 2.15 0.15
N LEU A 203 1.97 2.12 0.34
CA LEU A 203 1.04 1.28 -0.42
C LEU A 203 -0.06 2.15 -1.01
N LEU A 204 -0.23 2.02 -2.31
CA LEU A 204 -1.32 2.61 -3.09
C LEU A 204 -2.07 1.47 -3.78
N VAL A 205 -3.34 1.33 -3.47
CA VAL A 205 -4.29 0.48 -4.21
C VAL A 205 -5.32 1.40 -4.82
N ARG A 206 -5.40 1.46 -6.14
CA ARG A 206 -6.30 2.33 -6.88
C ARG A 206 -7.22 1.53 -7.79
N PHE A 207 -8.48 1.94 -7.82
CA PHE A 207 -9.49 1.49 -8.76
C PHE A 207 -9.85 2.65 -9.68
N GLU A 208 -9.77 2.45 -10.99
CA GLU A 208 -10.14 3.42 -12.02
C GLU A 208 -11.21 2.84 -12.95
N LEU A 209 -12.43 3.36 -12.91
CA LEU A 209 -13.37 3.22 -14.02
C LEU A 209 -13.17 4.37 -14.99
N LYS A 210 -12.80 4.04 -16.23
CA LYS A 210 -12.72 4.97 -17.35
C LYS A 210 -13.80 4.66 -18.38
N THR A 211 -14.49 5.69 -18.85
CA THR A 211 -15.50 5.58 -19.90
C THR A 211 -15.00 6.30 -21.16
N LYS A 212 -15.50 5.89 -22.32
CA LYS A 212 -15.29 6.65 -23.56
C LYS A 212 -15.98 8.01 -23.41
N ALA A 213 -15.23 9.06 -23.65
CA ALA A 213 -15.72 10.42 -23.83
C ALA A 213 -15.37 10.85 -25.25
N HIS A 214 -16.38 11.25 -26.03
CA HIS A 214 -16.14 11.94 -27.29
C HIS A 214 -15.44 13.26 -27.01
N LYS A 215 -14.30 13.48 -27.67
CA LYS A 215 -13.63 14.77 -27.66
C LYS A 215 -13.89 15.51 -28.97
N HIS A 216 -13.95 14.79 -30.10
CA HIS A 216 -14.32 15.26 -31.44
C HIS A 216 -14.97 14.11 -32.23
N TRP A 217 -15.57 14.36 -33.40
CA TRP A 217 -16.33 13.34 -34.15
C TRP A 217 -15.52 12.09 -34.55
N TRP A 218 -14.19 12.21 -34.68
CA TRP A 218 -13.29 11.07 -34.96
C TRP A 218 -12.32 10.68 -33.81
N LYS A 219 -12.34 11.35 -32.64
CA LYS A 219 -11.41 11.05 -31.51
C LYS A 219 -12.16 10.72 -30.22
N PHE A 220 -11.95 9.49 -29.76
CA PHE A 220 -12.38 9.01 -28.45
C PHE A 220 -11.24 9.13 -27.44
N SER A 221 -11.54 9.67 -26.26
CA SER A 221 -10.63 9.65 -25.11
C SER A 221 -11.25 8.85 -23.96
N TYR A 222 -10.44 8.15 -23.18
CA TYR A 222 -10.92 7.50 -21.96
C TYR A 222 -10.76 8.46 -20.80
N LYS A 223 -11.88 8.93 -20.23
CA LYS A 223 -11.88 9.80 -19.04
C LYS A 223 -12.35 9.00 -17.83
N CYS A 224 -11.87 9.37 -16.65
CA CYS A 224 -12.42 8.83 -15.41
C CYS A 224 -13.93 9.10 -15.37
N ALA A 225 -14.73 8.06 -15.15
CA ALA A 225 -16.15 8.23 -14.90
C ALA A 225 -16.34 9.10 -13.64
N LYS A 226 -17.46 9.81 -13.54
CA LYS A 226 -17.79 10.61 -12.35
C LYS A 226 -17.74 9.70 -11.11
N ASN A 227 -16.84 10.01 -10.18
CA ASN A 227 -16.57 9.21 -8.99
C ASN A 227 -16.15 7.74 -9.28
N GLY A 228 -15.58 7.49 -10.46
CA GLY A 228 -15.14 6.18 -10.92
C GLY A 228 -13.68 5.86 -10.62
N CYS A 229 -12.85 6.89 -10.41
CA CYS A 229 -11.44 6.77 -10.07
C CYS A 229 -11.24 7.10 -8.58
N LYS A 230 -10.80 6.12 -7.79
CA LYS A 230 -10.62 6.27 -6.34
C LYS A 230 -9.42 5.48 -5.86
N ASP A 231 -8.67 6.09 -4.94
CA ASP A 231 -7.68 5.38 -4.14
C ASP A 231 -8.44 4.57 -3.07
N LEU A 232 -8.42 3.25 -3.19
CA LEU A 232 -9.00 2.34 -2.20
C LEU A 232 -8.15 2.31 -0.94
N VAL A 233 -6.82 2.32 -1.14
CA VAL A 233 -5.83 2.41 -0.07
C VAL A 233 -4.76 3.38 -0.51
N LYS A 234 -4.44 4.35 0.35
CA LYS A 234 -3.27 5.22 0.23
C LYS A 234 -2.66 5.33 1.62
N LYS A 235 -1.75 4.41 1.93
CA LYS A 235 -1.21 4.26 3.28
C LYS A 235 0.30 4.27 3.27
N SER A 236 0.88 4.88 4.30
CA SER A 236 2.30 4.84 4.60
C SER A 236 2.46 4.60 6.08
N GLY A 237 3.41 3.76 6.45
CA GLY A 237 3.67 3.44 7.84
C GLY A 237 5.07 2.91 8.03
N THR A 238 5.37 2.54 9.26
CA THR A 238 6.60 1.86 9.66
C THR A 238 6.30 0.45 10.15
N LEU A 239 7.30 -0.44 10.05
CA LEU A 239 7.19 -1.84 10.45
C LEU A 239 8.25 -2.16 11.49
N GLY A 240 7.87 -2.99 12.47
CA GLY A 240 8.76 -3.33 13.57
C GLY A 240 8.83 -2.17 14.55
N GLY A 241 8.50 -2.46 15.81
CA GLY A 241 8.21 -1.43 16.79
C GLY A 241 9.38 -0.58 17.20
N HIS A 242 9.27 0.01 18.38
CA HIS A 242 10.31 0.90 18.88
C HIS A 242 11.69 0.24 18.98
N ALA A 243 11.74 -1.08 19.10
CA ALA A 243 12.95 -1.88 19.18
C ALA A 243 13.69 -2.09 17.84
N VAL A 244 13.07 -1.83 16.67
CA VAL A 244 13.69 -2.07 15.35
C VAL A 244 14.11 -0.75 14.70
N ALA A 245 14.88 0.05 15.44
CA ALA A 245 15.49 1.25 14.90
C ALA A 245 16.85 0.92 14.27
N GLY A 246 17.04 1.33 13.01
CA GLY A 246 18.35 1.30 12.36
C GLY A 246 19.31 2.34 12.94
N PRO A 247 20.56 2.39 12.44
CA PRO A 247 21.58 3.26 12.99
C PRO A 247 21.25 4.74 12.84
N GLN A 248 21.77 5.55 13.77
CA GLN A 248 21.57 7.00 13.79
C GLN A 248 22.14 7.69 12.52
N SER A 249 23.15 7.09 11.88
CA SER A 249 23.70 7.54 10.60
C SER A 249 22.63 7.72 9.51
N CYS A 250 21.57 6.90 9.51
CA CYS A 250 20.47 7.06 8.56
C CYS A 250 19.69 8.36 8.77
N LYS A 251 19.54 8.84 10.00
CA LYS A 251 18.93 10.15 10.27
C LYS A 251 19.88 11.27 9.87
N ASN A 252 21.17 11.12 10.15
CA ASN A 252 22.19 12.10 9.81
C ASN A 252 22.28 12.31 8.28
N ASP A 253 22.19 11.24 7.49
CA ASP A 253 22.15 11.33 6.02
C ASP A 253 20.95 12.14 5.52
N VAL A 254 19.77 12.01 6.16
CA VAL A 254 18.59 12.82 5.83
C VAL A 254 18.79 14.29 6.20
N LEU A 255 19.35 14.57 7.38
CA LEU A 255 19.67 15.95 7.77
C LEU A 255 20.65 16.60 6.79
N LYS A 256 21.72 15.87 6.44
CA LYS A 256 22.70 16.31 5.44
C LYS A 256 22.06 16.57 4.08
N TYR A 257 21.15 15.69 3.64
CA TYR A 257 20.39 15.85 2.39
C TYR A 257 19.50 17.10 2.40
N ARG A 258 18.77 17.36 3.49
CA ARG A 258 17.94 18.55 3.63
C ARG A 258 18.75 19.83 3.62
N ASN A 259 19.85 19.88 4.35
CA ASN A 259 20.75 21.04 4.37
C ASN A 259 21.27 21.34 2.96
N TYR A 260 21.68 20.31 2.22
CA TYR A 260 22.09 20.44 0.83
C TYR A 260 20.99 21.02 -0.08
N LEU A 261 19.73 20.58 0.09
CA LEU A 261 18.60 21.15 -0.67
C LEU A 261 18.37 22.63 -0.34
N LEU A 262 18.41 22.99 0.94
CA LEU A 262 18.24 24.37 1.40
C LEU A 262 19.35 25.29 0.89
N GLU A 263 20.61 24.85 0.96
CA GLU A 263 21.75 25.59 0.42
C GLU A 263 21.62 25.82 -1.09
N ASN A 264 21.22 24.80 -1.84
CA ASN A 264 20.99 24.93 -3.27
C ASN A 264 19.81 25.85 -3.61
N GLN A 265 18.74 25.83 -2.80
CA GLN A 265 17.62 26.74 -2.96
C GLN A 265 18.05 28.19 -2.70
N ARG A 266 18.82 28.45 -1.64
CA ARG A 266 19.39 29.78 -1.34
C ARG A 266 20.28 30.30 -2.48
N ARG A 267 21.11 29.43 -3.07
CA ARG A 267 21.94 29.80 -4.22
C ARG A 267 21.13 30.14 -5.47
N ARG A 268 19.99 29.46 -5.69
CA ARG A 268 19.13 29.69 -6.86
C ARG A 268 18.19 30.88 -6.69
N CYS A 269 17.74 31.14 -5.48
CA CYS A 269 16.93 32.30 -5.16
C CYS A 269 17.21 32.76 -3.72
N PRO A 270 18.13 33.74 -3.53
CA PRO A 270 18.50 34.23 -2.21
C PRO A 270 17.33 34.81 -1.40
N GLY A 271 16.28 35.29 -2.08
CA GLY A 271 15.07 35.85 -1.45
C GLY A 271 13.87 34.90 -1.31
N CYS A 272 13.96 33.63 -1.73
CA CYS A 272 12.83 32.68 -1.73
C CYS A 272 12.82 31.73 -0.52
N VAL A 273 13.68 31.94 0.47
CA VAL A 273 13.69 31.12 1.69
C VAL A 273 12.95 31.90 2.76
N GLU A 274 11.67 31.58 2.94
CA GLU A 274 10.91 32.04 4.11
C GLU A 274 11.61 31.55 5.40
N PRO A 275 11.61 32.37 6.47
CA PRO A 275 12.29 32.06 7.74
C PRO A 275 11.78 30.79 8.41
#